data_AF-A0A255Z946-F1
#
_entry.id   AF-A0A255Z946-F1
#
_cell.length_a   1.000
_cell.length_b   1.000
_cell.length_c   1.000
_cell.angle_alpha   90.00
_cell.angle_beta   90.00
_cell.angle_gamma   90.00
#
_symmetry.space_group_name_H-M   'P 1'
#
loop_
_entity.id
_entity.type
_entity.pdbx_description
1 polymer ?
#
loop_
_entity_poly.entity_id
_entity_poly.type
_entity_poly.pdbx_seq_one_letter_code
_entity_poly.pdbx_strand_id
1 'polypeptide(L)'
;MSSGSETRKRPHILPIRLSDEERETLAARAQAANRSVAGYVRAVALEQSPRTRDTMALIAALSRVGNNLNQLAKQANRTGHVEAAEALKPVLADLRAIMEGLA
;
A
#
# COMPACT_ATOMS: atom_id res chain seq x y z
N MET A 1 -15.65 -36.47 -31.54
CA MET A 1 -15.38 -35.07 -31.89
C MET A 1 -14.56 -34.47 -30.76
N SER A 2 -13.24 -34.30 -30.96
CA SER A 2 -12.36 -33.71 -29.93
C SER A 2 -12.29 -32.21 -30.20
N SER A 3 -13.06 -31.44 -29.45
CA SER A 3 -13.18 -30.00 -29.63
C SER A 3 -11.92 -29.30 -29.15
N GLY A 4 -11.27 -28.60 -30.10
CA GLY A 4 -10.36 -27.47 -29.95
C GLY A 4 -9.52 -27.39 -28.68
N SER A 5 -8.21 -27.55 -28.82
CA SER A 5 -7.22 -27.15 -27.84
C SER A 5 -7.41 -25.68 -27.44
N GLU A 6 -8.11 -25.45 -26.35
CA GLU A 6 -8.23 -24.16 -25.70
C GLU A 6 -6.81 -23.75 -25.32
N THR A 7 -6.20 -22.84 -26.09
CA THR A 7 -4.86 -22.32 -25.80
C THR A 7 -5.00 -21.43 -24.56
N ARG A 8 -4.96 -22.07 -23.40
CA ARG A 8 -5.17 -21.40 -22.11
C ARG A 8 -4.02 -20.42 -21.89
N LYS A 9 -4.32 -19.11 -21.89
CA LYS A 9 -3.34 -18.03 -21.68
C LYS A 9 -2.53 -18.16 -20.37
N ARG A 10 -2.94 -19.03 -19.44
CA ARG A 10 -2.29 -19.30 -18.15
C ARG A 10 -2.30 -20.81 -17.91
N PRO A 11 -1.29 -21.56 -18.41
CA PRO A 11 -1.27 -23.02 -18.34
C PRO A 11 -0.84 -23.57 -16.97
N HIS A 12 -0.15 -22.76 -16.15
CA HIS A 12 0.36 -23.19 -14.85
C HIS A 12 -0.68 -22.99 -13.73
N ILE A 13 -0.73 -23.95 -12.80
CA ILE A 13 -1.61 -23.94 -11.63
C ILE A 13 -0.74 -23.82 -10.37
N LEU A 14 -1.15 -22.98 -9.43
CA LEU A 14 -0.54 -22.86 -8.10
C LEU A 14 -1.53 -23.42 -7.06
N PRO A 15 -1.42 -24.71 -6.67
CA PRO A 15 -2.24 -25.28 -5.61
C PRO A 15 -1.70 -24.87 -4.24
N ILE A 16 -2.55 -24.29 -3.40
CA ILE A 16 -2.25 -23.96 -2.00
C ILE A 16 -3.28 -24.62 -1.09
N ARG A 17 -2.83 -25.11 0.06
CA ARG A 17 -3.73 -25.57 1.12
C ARG A 17 -4.08 -24.38 2.00
N LEU A 18 -5.34 -24.29 2.40
CA LEU A 18 -5.88 -23.23 3.24
C LEU A 18 -6.69 -23.86 4.36
N SER A 19 -6.69 -23.26 5.54
CA SER A 19 -7.74 -23.50 6.53
C SER A 19 -9.07 -22.89 6.07
N ASP A 20 -10.15 -23.21 6.78
CA ASP A 20 -11.47 -22.64 6.50
C ASP A 20 -11.45 -21.12 6.71
N GLU A 21 -10.81 -20.64 7.80
CA GLU A 21 -10.69 -19.21 8.10
C GLU A 21 -9.88 -18.46 7.04
N GLU A 22 -8.80 -19.05 6.54
CA GLU A 22 -7.97 -18.45 5.48
C GLU A 22 -8.76 -18.35 4.17
N ARG A 23 -9.52 -19.39 3.83
CA ARG A 23 -10.38 -19.42 2.64
C ARG A 23 -11.48 -18.37 2.71
N GLU A 24 -12.15 -18.24 3.84
CA GLU A 24 -13.19 -17.22 4.05
C GLU A 24 -12.62 -15.81 3.99
N THR A 25 -11.47 -15.59 4.63
CA THR A 25 -10.77 -14.30 4.60
C THR A 25 -10.41 -13.90 3.16
N LEU A 26 -9.88 -14.82 2.35
CA LEU A 26 -9.55 -14.56 0.95
C LEU A 26 -10.80 -14.28 0.11
N ALA A 27 -11.90 -14.99 0.36
CA ALA A 27 -13.17 -14.76 -0.32
C ALA A 27 -13.73 -13.36 -0.02
N ALA A 28 -13.76 -12.96 1.25
CA ALA A 28 -14.23 -11.64 1.69
C ALA A 28 -13.39 -10.51 1.08
N ARG A 29 -12.05 -10.64 1.10
CA ARG A 29 -11.15 -9.65 0.50
C ARG A 29 -11.31 -9.55 -1.02
N ALA A 30 -11.46 -10.68 -1.70
CA ALA A 30 -11.68 -10.70 -3.14
C ALA A 30 -13.03 -10.04 -3.51
N GLN A 31 -14.09 -10.33 -2.74
CA GLN A 31 -15.41 -9.70 -2.90
C GLN A 31 -15.34 -8.18 -2.69
N ALA A 32 -14.68 -7.71 -1.63
CA ALA A 32 -14.49 -6.29 -1.37
C ALA A 32 -13.73 -5.58 -2.52
N ALA A 33 -12.85 -6.31 -3.21
CA ALA A 33 -12.12 -5.83 -4.38
C ALA A 33 -12.85 -6.03 -5.72
N ASN A 34 -14.10 -6.51 -5.74
CA ASN A 34 -14.85 -6.88 -6.95
C ASN A 34 -14.08 -7.82 -7.90
N ARG A 35 -13.34 -8.78 -7.34
CA ARG A 35 -12.52 -9.75 -8.09
C ARG A 35 -12.85 -11.18 -7.68
N SER A 36 -12.57 -12.13 -8.56
CA SER A 36 -12.50 -13.54 -8.17
C SER A 36 -11.32 -13.77 -7.22
N VAL A 37 -11.38 -14.79 -6.37
CA VAL A 37 -10.28 -15.13 -5.44
C VAL A 37 -8.95 -15.29 -6.19
N ALA A 38 -8.95 -16.02 -7.31
CA ALA A 38 -7.76 -16.19 -8.13
C ALA A 38 -7.30 -14.90 -8.83
N GLY A 39 -8.21 -13.98 -9.13
CA GLY A 39 -7.89 -12.65 -9.65
C GLY A 39 -7.28 -11.74 -8.59
N TYR A 40 -7.85 -11.76 -7.37
CA TYR A 40 -7.37 -11.03 -6.22
C TYR A 40 -5.99 -11.50 -5.77
N VAL A 41 -5.80 -12.81 -5.55
CA VAL A 41 -4.51 -13.38 -5.13
C VAL A 41 -3.42 -13.05 -6.16
N ARG A 42 -3.74 -13.15 -7.46
CA ARG A 42 -2.78 -12.78 -8.51
C ARG A 42 -2.41 -11.31 -8.47
N ALA A 43 -3.39 -10.43 -8.29
CA ALA A 43 -3.15 -9.00 -8.22
C ALA A 43 -2.27 -8.65 -7.02
N VAL A 44 -2.61 -9.16 -5.84
CA VAL A 44 -1.81 -8.90 -4.64
C VAL A 44 -0.41 -9.51 -4.75
N ALA A 45 -0.28 -10.74 -5.27
CA ALA A 45 1.00 -11.44 -5.32
C ALA A 45 1.94 -10.98 -6.46
N LEU A 46 1.39 -10.44 -7.56
CA LEU A 46 2.17 -10.06 -8.75
C LEU A 46 2.17 -8.56 -9.05
N GLU A 47 1.14 -7.80 -8.66
CA GLU A 47 1.05 -6.35 -8.93
C GLU A 47 1.60 -5.53 -7.77
N GLN A 48 1.69 -6.08 -6.55
CA GLN A 48 2.42 -5.44 -5.46
C GLN A 48 3.89 -5.84 -5.54
N SER A 49 4.77 -4.89 -5.86
CA SER A 49 6.20 -5.05 -5.56
C SER A 49 6.31 -5.37 -4.07
N PRO A 50 6.93 -6.49 -3.67
CA PRO A 50 7.15 -6.75 -2.26
C PRO A 50 7.90 -5.55 -1.68
N ARG A 51 7.29 -4.89 -0.70
CA ARG A 51 7.94 -3.84 0.07
C ARG A 51 9.21 -4.44 0.66
N THR A 52 10.34 -4.07 0.10
CA THR A 52 11.63 -4.50 0.62
C THR A 52 11.77 -3.97 2.05
N ARG A 53 12.58 -4.63 2.89
CA ARG A 53 12.93 -4.09 4.22
C ARG A 53 13.39 -2.63 4.11
N ASP A 54 14.10 -2.31 3.03
CA ASP A 54 14.58 -0.95 2.74
C ASP A 54 13.44 0.04 2.50
N THR A 55 12.35 -0.39 1.85
CA THR A 55 11.15 0.43 1.67
C THR A 55 10.49 0.76 3.01
N MET A 56 10.43 -0.22 3.93
CA MET A 56 9.87 0.01 5.27
C MET A 56 10.77 0.88 6.15
N ALA A 57 12.09 0.70 6.05
CA ALA A 57 13.06 1.58 6.71
C ALA A 57 12.95 3.03 6.18
N LEU A 58 12.75 3.20 4.87
CA LEU A 58 12.57 4.50 4.23
C LEU A 58 11.27 5.17 4.66
N ILE A 59 10.14 4.45 4.70
CA ILE A 59 8.87 4.99 5.21
C ILE A 59 9.02 5.43 6.67
N ALA A 60 9.65 4.60 7.52
CA ALA A 60 9.86 4.95 8.92
C ALA A 60 10.75 6.19 9.10
N ALA A 61 11.81 6.32 8.28
CA ALA A 61 12.64 7.51 8.27
C ALA A 61 11.85 8.75 7.84
N LEU A 62 11.02 8.63 6.80
CA LEU A 62 10.18 9.70 6.29
C LEU A 62 9.13 10.17 7.31
N SER A 63 8.47 9.22 7.99
CA SER A 63 7.52 9.55 9.07
C SER A 63 8.19 10.30 10.21
N ARG A 64 9.45 9.97 10.55
CA ARG A 64 10.21 10.70 11.58
C ARG A 64 10.47 12.15 11.16
N VAL A 65 10.83 12.37 9.90
CA VAL A 65 11.02 13.73 9.34
C VAL A 65 9.72 14.52 9.39
N GLY A 66 8.61 13.93 8.95
CA GLY A 66 7.28 14.58 9.01
C GLY A 66 6.87 14.96 10.44
N ASN A 67 7.13 14.09 11.41
CA ASN A 67 6.86 14.37 12.82
C ASN A 67 7.68 15.55 13.36
N ASN A 68 8.97 15.64 13.03
CA ASN A 68 9.83 16.76 13.43
C ASN A 68 9.32 18.07 12.83
N LEU A 69 8.96 18.07 11.55
CA LEU A 69 8.41 19.25 10.88
C LEU A 69 7.08 19.71 11.49
N ASN A 70 6.19 18.78 11.83
CA ASN A 70 4.92 19.11 12.49
C ASN A 70 5.14 19.71 13.88
N GLN A 71 6.14 19.25 14.62
CA GLN A 71 6.51 19.83 15.91
C GLN A 71 7.02 21.26 15.76
N LEU A 72 7.90 21.51 14.77
CA LEU A 72 8.40 22.85 14.46
C LEU A 72 7.27 23.80 14.06
N ALA A 73 6.34 23.35 13.22
CA ALA A 73 5.17 24.14 12.82
C ALA A 73 4.28 24.47 14.04
N LYS A 74 4.01 23.50 14.92
CA LYS A 74 3.26 23.73 16.16
C LYS A 74 3.99 24.70 17.12
N GLN A 75 5.31 24.60 17.22
CA GLN A 75 6.10 25.50 18.04
C GLN A 75 6.08 26.92 17.47
N ALA A 76 6.26 27.09 16.16
CA ALA A 76 6.16 28.38 15.49
C ALA A 76 4.77 29.02 15.67
N ASN A 77 3.69 28.22 15.57
CA ASN A 77 2.34 28.69 15.88
C ASN A 77 2.17 29.17 17.33
N ARG A 78 2.83 28.50 18.30
CA ARG A 78 2.75 28.87 19.72
C ARG A 78 3.57 30.11 20.07
N THR A 79 4.70 30.34 19.40
CA THR A 79 5.60 31.47 19.65
C THR A 79 5.28 32.70 18.80
N GLY A 80 4.24 32.66 17.96
CA GLY A 80 3.79 33.77 17.14
C GLY A 80 4.55 33.93 15.81
N HIS A 81 5.39 32.97 15.44
CA HIS A 81 6.07 32.93 14.14
C HIS A 81 5.17 32.29 13.06
N VAL A 82 4.01 32.91 12.83
CA VAL A 82 2.96 32.40 11.92
C VAL A 82 3.50 32.19 10.49
N GLU A 83 4.38 33.07 10.01
CA GLU A 83 5.00 32.96 8.68
C GLU A 83 5.85 31.69 8.53
N ALA A 84 6.59 31.30 9.56
CA ALA A 84 7.39 30.07 9.55
C ALA A 84 6.50 28.81 9.56
N ALA A 85 5.37 28.86 10.27
CA ALA A 85 4.41 27.76 10.28
C ALA A 85 3.69 27.61 8.94
N GLU A 86 3.31 28.71 8.29
CA GLU A 86 2.71 28.69 6.94
C GLU A 86 3.67 28.12 5.90
N ALA A 87 4.96 28.50 5.95
CA ALA A 87 5.99 27.98 5.04
C ALA A 87 6.20 26.45 5.15
N LEU A 88 5.89 25.86 6.30
CA LEU A 88 6.03 24.42 6.58
C LEU A 88 4.86 23.57 6.06
N LYS A 89 3.67 24.16 5.87
CA LYS A 89 2.47 23.43 5.42
C LYS A 89 2.62 22.70 4.08
N PRO A 90 3.15 23.31 2.99
CA PRO A 90 3.29 22.60 1.72
C PRO A 90 4.24 21.40 1.83
N VAL A 91 5.35 21.53 2.56
CA VAL A 91 6.31 20.44 2.78
C VAL A 91 5.68 19.27 3.52
N LEU A 92 4.84 19.54 4.53
CA LEU A 92 4.09 18.50 5.24
C LEU A 92 3.06 17.79 4.35
N ALA A 93 2.42 18.52 3.44
CA ALA A 93 1.49 17.96 2.48
C ALA A 93 2.20 17.04 1.47
N ASP A 94 3.35 17.48 0.93
CA ASP A 94 4.17 16.69 0.00
C ASP A 94 4.65 15.39 0.66
N LEU A 95 5.15 15.47 1.90
CA LEU A 95 5.58 14.28 2.65
C LEU A 95 4.43 13.29 2.87
N ARG A 96 3.21 13.79 3.13
CA ARG A 96 2.04 12.95 3.31
C ARG A 96 1.65 12.24 2.01
N ALA A 97 1.65 12.96 0.89
CA ALA A 97 1.36 12.37 -0.42
C ALA A 97 2.38 11.28 -0.79
N ILE A 98 3.67 11.51 -0.52
CA ILE A 98 4.71 10.49 -0.72
C ILE A 98 4.46 9.27 0.17
N MET A 99 4.14 9.45 1.45
CA MET A 99 3.83 8.33 2.35
C MET A 99 2.61 7.53 1.89
N GLU A 100 1.54 8.21 1.45
CA GLU A 100 0.31 7.57 0.95
C GLU A 100 0.54 6.80 -0.36
N GLY A 101 1.41 7.31 -1.25
CA GLY A 101 1.80 6.60 -2.48
C GLY A 101 2.75 5.41 -2.27
N LEU A 102 3.39 5.31 -1.09
CA LEU A 102 4.21 4.17 -0.68
C LEU A 102 3.43 3.13 0.15
N ALA A 103 2.23 3.50 0.64
CA ALA A 103 1.35 2.69 1.50
C ALA A 103 0.33 1.85 0.73
#